data_AF-A0A925AJI4-F1
#
_entry.id   AF-A0A925AJI4-F1
#
_cell.length_a   1.000
_cell.length_b   1.000
_cell.length_c   1.000
_cell.angle_alpha   90.00
_cell.angle_beta   90.00
_cell.angle_gamma   90.00
#
_symmetry.space_group_name_H-M   'P 1'
#
loop_
_entity.id
_entity.type
_entity.pdbx_description
1 polymer ?
#
loop_
_entity_poly.entity_id
_entity_poly.type
_entity_poly.pdbx_seq_one_letter_code
_entity_poly.pdbx_strand_id
1 'polypeptide(L)'
;MPSILDRDTLNAFVRDTHAEQAGSTTGPLAGLTFGAKDIYDVAGQRVTFGNPQWLASHEPATRTAPAVQRLLDAGASLVGKTHTAELTYSLSGENVHYGAPVNPNAPGRDCGGSSSGS
;
A
#
# COMPACT_ATOMS: atom_id res chain seq x y z
N MET A 1 -13.58 11.34 4.74
CA MET A 1 -13.20 10.69 6.00
C MET A 1 -11.79 11.14 6.35
N PRO A 2 -11.37 11.16 7.62
CA PRO A 2 -9.95 11.36 7.94
C PRO A 2 -9.10 10.29 7.22
N SER A 3 -7.88 10.64 6.83
CA SER A 3 -7.02 9.75 6.05
C SER A 3 -6.67 8.52 6.88
N ILE A 4 -6.38 7.38 6.22
CA ILE A 4 -5.89 6.20 6.93
C ILE A 4 -4.59 6.50 7.68
N LEU A 5 -3.77 7.42 7.16
CA LEU A 5 -2.49 7.82 7.76
C LEU A 5 -2.64 8.51 9.12
N ASP A 6 -3.80 9.11 9.39
CA ASP A 6 -4.11 9.76 10.68
C ASP A 6 -4.41 8.72 11.78
N ARG A 7 -4.71 7.48 11.37
CA ARG A 7 -5.09 6.36 12.25
C ARG A 7 -4.11 5.19 12.19
N ASP A 8 -3.07 5.30 11.35
CA ASP A 8 -2.05 4.28 11.21
C ASP A 8 -1.10 4.28 12.41
N THR A 9 -1.49 3.53 13.43
CA THR A 9 -0.70 3.30 14.65
C THR A 9 0.29 2.14 14.52
N LEU A 10 0.23 1.40 13.42
CA LEU A 10 1.03 0.20 13.19
C LEU A 10 2.15 0.43 12.17
N ASN A 11 2.25 1.62 11.57
CA ASN A 11 3.17 1.91 10.47
C ASN A 11 2.95 0.93 9.29
N ALA A 12 1.68 0.67 8.96
CA ALA A 12 1.31 -0.25 7.88
C ALA A 12 1.30 0.45 6.50
N PHE A 13 1.13 1.78 6.46
CA PHE A 13 0.92 2.55 5.24
C PHE A 13 2.10 3.47 4.89
N VAL A 14 2.45 3.46 3.60
CA VAL A 14 3.51 4.29 3.01
C VAL A 14 3.03 5.74 2.91
N ARG A 15 3.82 6.66 3.46
CA ARG A 15 3.52 8.11 3.44
C ARG A 15 4.00 8.79 2.15
N ASP A 16 5.18 8.43 1.64
CA ASP A 16 5.83 9.09 0.49
C ASP A 16 5.03 9.00 -0.81
N THR A 17 4.37 7.87 -1.01
CA THR A 17 3.58 7.58 -2.21
C THR A 17 2.11 7.37 -1.86
N HIS A 18 1.64 7.90 -0.73
CA HIS A 18 0.26 7.68 -0.30
C HIS A 18 -0.75 7.98 -1.42
N ALA A 19 -1.73 7.08 -1.60
CA ALA A 19 -2.71 7.19 -2.66
C ALA A 19 -4.09 6.76 -2.15
N GLU A 20 -5.08 7.60 -2.42
CA GLU A 20 -6.50 7.31 -2.17
C GLU A 20 -7.23 7.42 -3.51
N GLN A 21 -8.12 6.46 -3.78
CA GLN A 21 -8.90 6.44 -5.02
C GLN A 21 -10.31 5.93 -4.71
N ALA A 22 -11.31 6.75 -5.02
CA ALA A 22 -12.69 6.34 -4.89
C ALA A 22 -13.01 5.22 -5.88
N GLY A 23 -13.66 4.16 -5.38
CA GLY A 23 -14.28 3.14 -6.21
C GLY A 23 -15.59 3.63 -6.84
N SER A 24 -16.16 2.80 -7.70
CA SER A 24 -17.51 2.98 -8.22
C SER A 24 -18.54 3.11 -7.08
N THR A 25 -19.57 3.93 -7.29
CA THR A 25 -20.68 4.07 -6.33
C THR A 25 -21.61 2.86 -6.32
N THR A 26 -21.46 1.94 -7.27
CA THR A 26 -22.24 0.71 -7.41
C THR A 26 -21.31 -0.49 -7.56
N GLY A 27 -21.84 -1.69 -7.28
CA GLY A 27 -21.11 -2.94 -7.40
C GLY A 27 -21.09 -3.75 -6.11
N PRO A 28 -20.59 -4.99 -6.15
CA PRO A 28 -20.64 -5.91 -5.02
C PRO A 28 -19.76 -5.50 -3.83
N LEU A 29 -18.81 -4.58 -4.03
CA LEU A 29 -17.92 -4.05 -2.99
C LEU A 29 -18.20 -2.58 -2.64
N ALA A 30 -19.32 -2.01 -3.13
CA ALA A 30 -19.67 -0.63 -2.87
C ALA A 30 -19.71 -0.33 -1.36
N GLY A 31 -19.02 0.73 -0.95
CA GLY A 31 -18.91 1.14 0.45
C GLY A 31 -17.81 0.43 1.26
N LEU A 32 -17.11 -0.54 0.67
CA LEU A 32 -15.93 -1.16 1.28
C LEU A 32 -14.66 -0.38 0.93
N THR A 33 -13.60 -0.65 1.68
CA THR A 33 -12.27 -0.06 1.48
C THR A 33 -11.19 -1.13 1.43
N PHE A 34 -10.05 -0.82 0.80
CA PHE A 34 -8.88 -1.69 0.78
C PHE A 34 -7.58 -0.89 0.78
N GLY A 35 -6.51 -1.50 1.30
CA GLY A 35 -5.14 -1.07 1.07
C GLY A 35 -4.52 -1.88 -0.07
N ALA A 36 -3.57 -1.28 -0.79
CA ALA A 36 -2.82 -1.98 -1.83
C ALA A 36 -1.32 -1.93 -1.51
N LYS A 37 -0.63 -3.07 -1.56
CA LYS A 37 0.82 -3.11 -1.39
C LYS A 37 1.50 -2.13 -2.35
N ASP A 38 2.53 -1.42 -1.88
CA ASP A 38 3.27 -0.42 -2.66
C ASP A 38 4.24 -1.04 -3.69
N ILE A 39 3.65 -1.92 -4.49
CA ILE A 39 4.16 -2.57 -5.69
C ILE A 39 3.12 -2.52 -6.83
N TYR A 40 1.87 -2.17 -6.51
CA TYR A 40 0.80 -2.03 -7.48
C TYR A 40 0.73 -0.59 -7.98
N ASP A 41 0.73 -0.45 -9.30
CA ASP A 41 0.54 0.84 -9.94
C ASP A 41 -0.87 1.41 -9.65
N VAL A 42 -0.90 2.71 -9.39
CA VAL A 42 -2.10 3.54 -9.37
C VAL A 42 -1.84 4.71 -10.31
N ALA A 43 -2.72 4.96 -11.27
CA ALA A 43 -2.48 5.98 -12.29
C ALA A 43 -2.20 7.36 -11.66
N GLY A 44 -1.16 8.04 -12.14
CA GLY A 44 -0.71 9.34 -11.61
C GLY A 44 0.12 9.25 -10.33
N GLN A 45 0.38 8.06 -9.79
CA GLN A 45 1.16 7.85 -8.57
C GLN A 45 2.47 7.13 -8.84
N ARG A 46 3.51 7.48 -8.08
CA ARG A 46 4.76 6.70 -8.03
C ARG A 46 4.60 5.51 -7.08
N VAL A 47 5.52 4.56 -7.19
CA VAL A 47 5.60 3.35 -6.36
C VAL A 47 6.99 3.34 -5.73
N THR A 48 7.10 3.11 -4.41
CA THR A 48 8.43 3.02 -3.79
C THR A 48 9.09 1.67 -4.03
N PHE A 49 8.30 0.60 -4.14
CA PHE A 49 8.80 -0.77 -4.15
C PHE A 49 9.68 -1.07 -2.91
N GLY A 50 9.44 -0.35 -1.81
CA GLY A 50 10.25 -0.39 -0.60
C GLY A 50 11.70 0.09 -0.77
N ASN A 51 12.02 0.81 -1.85
CA ASN A 51 13.38 1.29 -2.15
C ASN A 51 13.39 2.77 -2.61
N PRO A 52 14.17 3.65 -1.96
CA PRO A 52 14.20 5.08 -2.31
C PRO A 52 14.83 5.37 -3.68
N GLN A 53 15.76 4.53 -4.16
CA GLN A 53 16.36 4.68 -5.49
C GLN A 53 15.38 4.27 -6.60
N TRP A 54 14.56 3.25 -6.36
CA TRP A 54 13.44 2.87 -7.22
C TRP A 54 12.45 4.02 -7.31
N LEU A 55 12.03 4.55 -6.15
CA LEU A 55 11.19 5.74 -6.11
C LEU A 55 11.79 6.86 -6.94
N ALA A 56 13.06 7.23 -6.72
CA ALA A 56 13.71 8.35 -7.40
C ALA A 56 13.83 8.18 -8.92
N SER A 57 13.98 6.94 -9.41
CA SER A 57 14.26 6.64 -10.83
C SER A 57 13.03 6.40 -11.70
N HIS A 58 11.84 6.21 -11.11
CA HIS A 58 10.63 5.89 -11.85
C HIS A 58 9.64 7.06 -11.87
N GLU A 59 9.06 7.31 -13.04
CA GLU A 59 7.99 8.27 -13.22
C GLU A 59 6.66 7.74 -12.64
N PRO A 60 5.67 8.62 -12.38
CA PRO A 60 4.33 8.17 -12.00
C PRO A 60 3.73 7.19 -13.01
N ALA A 61 3.01 6.19 -12.51
CA ALA A 61 2.39 5.17 -13.36
C ALA A 61 1.34 5.80 -14.29
N THR A 62 1.34 5.39 -15.56
CA THR A 62 0.36 5.88 -16.55
C THR A 62 -0.98 5.16 -16.47
N ARG A 63 -1.04 4.01 -15.78
CA ARG A 63 -2.22 3.16 -15.65
C ARG A 63 -2.29 2.55 -14.25
N THR A 64 -3.51 2.29 -13.79
CA THR A 64 -3.75 1.52 -12.56
C THR A 64 -3.59 0.03 -12.85
N ALA A 65 -2.94 -0.70 -11.95
CA ALA A 65 -2.75 -2.14 -12.06
C ALA A 65 -4.12 -2.86 -12.18
N PRO A 66 -4.28 -3.89 -13.05
CA PRO A 66 -5.58 -4.52 -13.27
C PRO A 66 -6.27 -5.07 -12.02
N ALA A 67 -5.50 -5.53 -11.03
CA ALA A 67 -6.06 -6.00 -9.75
C ALA A 67 -6.70 -4.85 -8.95
N VAL A 68 -6.03 -3.70 -8.86
CA VAL A 68 -6.53 -2.50 -8.20
C VAL A 68 -7.75 -1.96 -8.96
N GLN A 69 -7.67 -1.88 -10.29
CA GLN A 69 -8.78 -1.39 -11.11
C GLN A 69 -10.04 -2.23 -10.94
N ARG A 70 -9.93 -3.57 -10.88
CA ARG A 70 -11.09 -4.45 -10.64
C ARG A 70 -11.77 -4.19 -9.30
N LEU A 71 -11.01 -3.90 -8.25
CA LEU A 71 -11.57 -3.57 -6.93
C LEU A 71 -12.29 -2.22 -6.96
N LEU A 72 -11.69 -1.22 -7.62
CA LEU A 72 -12.31 0.09 -7.84
C LEU A 72 -13.62 -0.03 -8.64
N ASP A 73 -13.60 -0.76 -9.75
CA ASP A 73 -14.77 -0.97 -10.62
C ASP A 73 -15.89 -1.75 -9.89
N ALA A 74 -15.52 -2.66 -8.99
CA ALA A 74 -16.46 -3.39 -8.14
C ALA A 74 -17.02 -2.56 -6.96
N GLY A 75 -16.50 -1.35 -6.75
CA GLY A 75 -17.02 -0.35 -5.82
C GLY A 75 -16.21 -0.15 -4.53
N ALA A 76 -15.12 -0.90 -4.33
CA ALA A 76 -14.26 -0.70 -3.16
C ALA A 76 -13.35 0.53 -3.38
N SER A 77 -13.11 1.32 -2.35
CA SER A 77 -12.20 2.48 -2.43
C SER A 77 -10.81 2.15 -1.89
N LEU A 78 -9.76 2.55 -2.63
CA LEU A 78 -8.39 2.48 -2.15
C LEU A 78 -8.18 3.57 -1.09
N VAL A 79 -7.73 3.17 0.11
CA VAL A 79 -7.50 4.11 1.22
C VAL A 79 -6.02 4.38 1.49
N GLY A 80 -5.10 3.64 0.89
CA GLY A 80 -3.67 3.85 1.07
C GLY A 80 -2.81 2.75 0.48
N LYS A 81 -1.52 3.03 0.32
CA LYS A 81 -0.52 2.04 -0.11
C LYS A 81 0.18 1.44 1.10
N THR A 82 0.34 0.12 1.16
CA THR A 82 0.93 -0.57 2.32
C THR A 82 2.40 -0.90 2.12
N HIS A 83 3.16 -0.94 3.22
CA HIS A 83 4.58 -1.23 3.21
C HIS A 83 4.90 -2.60 2.61
N THR A 84 6.06 -2.66 1.97
CA THR A 84 6.69 -3.88 1.48
C THR A 84 8.12 -3.96 1.97
N ALA A 85 8.62 -5.19 2.14
CA ALA A 85 10.06 -5.40 2.15
C ALA A 85 10.68 -4.86 0.86
N GLU A 86 11.89 -4.34 0.98
CA GLU A 86 12.64 -3.73 -0.11
C GLU A 86 12.71 -4.68 -1.32
N LEU A 87 12.26 -4.17 -2.46
CA LEU A 87 12.19 -4.88 -3.74
C LEU A 87 11.49 -6.25 -3.70
N THR A 88 10.66 -6.48 -2.67
CA THR A 88 10.02 -7.76 -2.36
C THR A 88 10.97 -8.90 -1.97
N TYR A 89 12.23 -8.61 -1.65
CA TYR A 89 13.29 -9.60 -1.37
C TYR A 89 13.52 -9.87 0.13
N SER A 90 12.45 -10.02 0.92
CA SER A 90 12.55 -10.51 2.30
C SER A 90 11.28 -11.21 2.76
N LEU A 91 11.45 -12.16 3.69
CA LEU A 91 10.37 -12.84 4.42
C LEU A 91 10.15 -12.29 5.84
N SER A 92 11.01 -11.42 6.37
CA SER A 92 10.81 -10.79 7.69
C SER A 92 9.81 -9.62 7.60
N GLY A 93 9.79 -8.91 6.47
CA GLY A 93 8.97 -7.71 6.31
C GLY A 93 9.64 -6.44 6.79
N GLU A 94 10.89 -6.54 7.25
CA GLU A 94 11.74 -5.41 7.59
C GLU A 94 12.11 -4.59 6.35
N ASN A 95 12.26 -3.28 6.56
CA ASN A 95 12.73 -2.35 5.55
C ASN A 95 13.56 -1.25 6.22
N VAL A 96 14.85 -1.16 5.89
CA VAL A 96 15.76 -0.21 6.52
C VAL A 96 15.46 1.25 6.16
N HIS A 97 14.81 1.48 5.01
CA HIS A 97 14.51 2.82 4.51
C HIS A 97 13.21 3.38 5.08
N TYR A 98 12.21 2.52 5.23
CA TYR A 98 10.84 2.92 5.55
C TYR A 98 10.33 2.37 6.90
N GLY A 99 11.12 1.55 7.57
CA GLY A 99 10.72 0.84 8.77
C GLY A 99 9.84 -0.37 8.48
N ALA A 100 9.59 -1.15 9.53
CA ALA A 100 8.68 -2.30 9.50
C ALA A 100 7.35 -1.93 10.19
N PRO A 101 6.21 -2.51 9.74
CA PRO A 101 4.97 -2.44 10.50
C PRO A 101 5.08 -3.20 11.84
N VAL A 102 4.25 -2.82 12.81
CA VAL A 102 4.15 -3.48 14.12
C VAL A 102 3.20 -4.66 14.04
N ASN A 103 3.64 -5.85 14.46
CA ASN A 103 2.79 -7.03 14.55
C ASN A 103 1.76 -6.88 15.70
N PRO A 104 0.46 -6.77 15.42
CA PRO A 104 -0.55 -6.51 16.45
C PRO A 104 -0.79 -7.72 17.37
N ASN A 105 -0.47 -8.93 16.91
CA ASN A 105 -0.67 -10.16 17.67
C ASN A 105 0.56 -10.55 18.50
N ALA A 106 1.75 -10.03 18.16
CA ALA A 106 2.99 -10.29 18.87
C ALA A 106 3.95 -9.09 18.76
N PRO A 107 3.75 -8.01 19.55
CA PRO A 107 4.62 -6.85 19.52
C PRO A 107 6.10 -7.20 19.71
N GLY A 108 6.98 -6.63 18.89
CA GLY A 108 8.41 -6.94 18.87
C GLY A 108 8.78 -8.19 18.06
N ARG A 109 7.82 -8.83 17.39
CA ARG A 109 8.05 -9.84 16.34
C ARG A 109 7.77 -9.23 14.97
N ASP A 110 8.39 -9.82 13.96
CA ASP A 110 8.13 -9.52 12.56
C ASP A 110 6.66 -9.76 12.19
N CYS A 111 6.11 -8.91 11.31
CA CYS A 111 4.83 -9.17 10.64
C CYS A 111 4.96 -10.25 9.56
N GLY A 112 6.19 -10.51 9.08
CA GLY A 112 6.45 -11.31 7.90
C GLY A 112 6.46 -10.45 6.63
N GLY A 113 7.06 -11.00 5.59
CA GLY A 113 7.33 -10.32 4.34
C GLY A 113 7.00 -11.17 3.10
N SER A 114 7.04 -10.58 1.91
CA SER A 114 7.39 -9.17 1.68
C SER A 114 6.22 -8.20 1.83
N SER A 115 4.99 -8.68 2.01
CA SER A 115 3.77 -7.85 2.08
C SER A 115 3.49 -7.36 3.50
N SER A 116 4.48 -6.76 4.15
CA SER A 116 4.46 -6.59 5.61
C SER A 116 3.37 -5.67 6.14
N GLY A 117 2.94 -4.67 5.37
CA GLY A 117 1.86 -3.76 5.79
C GLY A 117 0.45 -4.21 5.39
N SER A 118 0.33 -5.23 4.54
CA SER A 118 -0.95 -5.78 4.08
C SER A 118 -1.50 -6.80 5.06
#